data_AF-A0A1G2KP86-F1
#
_entry.id   AF-A0A1G2KP86-F1
#
_cell.length_a   1.000
_cell.length_b   1.000
_cell.length_c   1.000
_cell.angle_alpha   90.00
_cell.angle_beta   90.00
_cell.angle_gamma   90.00
#
_symmetry.space_group_name_H-M   'P 1'
#
loop_
_entity.id
_entity.type
_entity.pdbx_description
1 polymer ?
#
loop_
_entity_poly.entity_id
_entity_poly.type
_entity_poly.pdbx_seq_one_letter_code
_entity_poly.pdbx_strand_id
1 'polypeptide(L)'
;MLMLKFQRRGRTNDPAFRVVVTEKKSKPKSGELEILGSFHPKTKATALKNERILYWLSKGAKATPRVHNLLISKGVITGKKIALKMPKPAPKQEVAA
;
A
#
# COMPACT_ATOMS: atom_id res chain seq x y z
N MET A 1 10.47 7.69 8.33
CA MET A 1 9.98 6.34 8.72
C MET A 1 9.80 5.48 7.48
N LEU A 2 10.14 4.20 7.61
CA LEU A 2 9.90 3.19 6.58
C LEU A 2 8.43 2.80 6.56
N MET A 3 7.90 2.64 5.36
CA MET A 3 6.51 2.34 5.10
C MET A 3 6.36 1.26 4.04
N LEU A 4 5.43 0.34 4.28
CA LEU A 4 4.94 -0.57 3.25
C LEU A 4 3.78 0.10 2.51
N LYS A 5 4.00 0.43 1.24
CA LYS A 5 3.01 1.12 0.39
C LYS A 5 2.87 0.43 -0.97
N PHE A 6 1.78 0.73 -1.67
CA PHE A 6 1.60 0.29 -3.05
C PHE A 6 2.30 1.24 -4.01
N GLN A 7 3.02 0.67 -4.96
CA GLN A 7 3.63 1.38 -6.08
C GLN A 7 2.96 0.92 -7.38
N ARG A 8 2.35 1.85 -8.10
CA ARG A 8 1.67 1.54 -9.37
C ARG A 8 2.72 1.39 -10.48
N ARG A 9 2.68 0.27 -11.19
CA ARG A 9 3.54 -0.07 -12.35
C ARG A 9 2.75 -0.54 -13.59
N GLY A 10 1.42 -0.59 -13.52
CA GLY A 10 0.58 -0.99 -14.66
C GLY A 10 0.34 0.11 -15.70
N ARG A 11 -0.40 -0.25 -16.75
CA ARG A 11 -0.76 0.62 -17.88
C ARG A 11 -1.97 1.50 -17.55
N THR A 12 -2.31 2.39 -18.47
CA THR A 12 -3.60 3.09 -18.47
C THR A 12 -4.73 2.06 -18.54
N ASN A 13 -5.78 2.22 -17.73
CA ASN A 13 -6.91 1.28 -17.59
C ASN A 13 -6.57 -0.15 -17.16
N ASP A 14 -5.30 -0.47 -16.93
CA ASP A 14 -4.86 -1.75 -16.40
C ASP A 14 -3.86 -1.57 -15.25
N PRO A 15 -4.36 -1.27 -14.04
CA PRO A 15 -3.51 -0.98 -12.91
C PRO A 15 -2.89 -2.27 -12.34
N ALA A 16 -1.56 -2.32 -12.29
CA ALA A 16 -0.80 -3.31 -11.54
C ALA A 16 -0.02 -2.60 -10.43
N PHE A 17 -0.02 -3.19 -9.24
CA PHE A 17 0.65 -2.64 -8.07
C PHE A 17 1.76 -3.57 -7.58
N ARG A 18 2.81 -2.98 -7.02
CA ARG A 18 3.85 -3.67 -6.24
C ARG A 18 3.71 -3.29 -4.78
N VAL A 19 3.94 -4.24 -3.88
CA VAL A 19 4.11 -3.97 -2.45
C VAL A 19 5.58 -3.71 -2.22
N VAL A 20 5.91 -2.50 -1.78
CA VAL A 20 7.30 -2.06 -1.62
C VAL A 20 7.54 -1.48 -0.23
N VAL A 21 8.76 -1.65 0.26
CA VAL A 21 9.28 -0.92 1.43
C VAL A 21 10.00 0.31 0.91
N THR A 22 9.66 1.46 1.48
CA THR A 22 10.25 2.73 1.08
C THR A 22 10.04 3.76 2.18
N GLU A 23 10.75 4.88 2.12
CA GLU A 23 10.51 5.97 3.04
C GLU A 23 9.19 6.67 2.74
N LYS A 24 8.55 7.21 3.79
CA LYS A 24 7.30 7.97 3.68
C LYS A 24 7.39 9.13 2.68
N LYS A 25 8.53 9.82 2.62
CA LYS A 25 8.76 10.99 1.76
C LYS A 25 9.16 10.62 0.32
N SER A 26 9.45 9.34 0.04
CA SER A 26 9.87 8.90 -1.29
C SER A 26 8.76 9.06 -2.32
N LYS A 27 9.18 9.38 -3.55
CA LYS A 27 8.29 9.54 -4.70
C LYS A 27 7.43 8.28 -4.91
N PRO A 28 6.20 8.39 -5.46
CA PRO A 28 5.33 7.22 -5.63
C PRO A 28 5.84 6.16 -6.61
N LYS A 29 6.72 6.54 -7.55
CA LYS A 29 7.24 5.67 -8.62
C LYS A 29 8.71 5.26 -8.46
N SER A 30 9.42 5.77 -7.45
CA SER A 30 10.85 5.52 -7.24
C SER A 30 11.26 5.61 -5.78
N GLY A 31 12.46 5.11 -5.46
CA GLY A 31 12.98 5.11 -4.09
C GLY A 31 12.47 3.93 -3.27
N GLU A 32 12.07 2.84 -3.92
CA GLU A 32 11.87 1.56 -3.25
C GLU A 32 13.21 1.01 -2.72
N LEU A 33 13.20 0.56 -1.46
CA LEU A 33 14.32 -0.13 -0.83
C LEU A 33 14.30 -1.61 -1.19
N GLU A 34 13.11 -2.23 -1.12
CA GLU A 34 12.88 -3.63 -1.45
C GLU A 34 11.47 -3.86 -2.00
N ILE A 35 11.35 -4.75 -2.98
CA ILE A 35 10.07 -5.21 -3.52
C ILE A 35 9.64 -6.50 -2.80
N LEU A 36 8.58 -6.40 -2.02
CA LEU A 36 8.03 -7.48 -1.20
C LEU A 36 6.94 -8.29 -1.91
N GLY A 37 6.44 -7.82 -3.05
CA GLY A 37 5.43 -8.55 -3.80
C GLY A 37 4.73 -7.75 -4.88
N SER A 38 3.72 -8.37 -5.48
CA SER A 38 2.84 -7.80 -6.49
C SER A 38 1.37 -8.04 -6.16
N PHE A 39 0.53 -7.10 -6.59
CA PHE A 39 -0.91 -7.16 -6.44
C PHE A 39 -1.57 -6.64 -7.72
N HIS A 40 -2.46 -7.45 -8.28
CA HIS A 40 -3.28 -7.09 -9.41
C HIS A 40 -4.75 -7.01 -9.00
N PRO A 41 -5.41 -5.84 -9.09
CA PRO A 41 -6.78 -5.64 -8.60
C PRO A 41 -7.84 -6.35 -9.44
N LYS A 42 -7.66 -6.44 -10.77
CA LYS A 42 -8.64 -7.09 -11.66
C LYS A 42 -8.68 -8.61 -11.48
N THR A 43 -7.54 -9.26 -11.65
CA THR A 43 -7.39 -10.71 -11.51
C THR A 43 -7.32 -11.17 -10.05
N LYS A 44 -7.20 -10.22 -9.09
CA LYS A 44 -6.94 -10.49 -7.66
C LYS A 44 -5.67 -11.32 -7.40
N ALA A 45 -4.83 -11.49 -8.42
CA ALA A 45 -3.55 -12.18 -8.33
C ALA A 45 -2.63 -11.42 -7.37
N THR A 46 -2.08 -12.15 -6.41
CA THR A 46 -1.27 -11.57 -5.34
C THR A 46 -0.10 -12.49 -5.07
N ALA A 47 1.12 -11.99 -5.21
CA ALA A 47 2.34 -12.70 -4.84
C ALA A 47 3.04 -11.89 -3.75
N LEU A 48 3.23 -12.48 -2.57
CA LEU A 48 3.81 -11.83 -1.40
C LEU A 48 4.97 -12.66 -0.86
N LYS A 49 6.07 -11.98 -0.50
CA LYS A 49 7.21 -12.57 0.20
C LYS A 49 6.96 -12.46 1.71
N ASN A 50 6.23 -13.42 2.26
CA ASN A 50 5.74 -13.39 3.65
C ASN A 50 6.86 -13.17 4.68
N GLU A 51 7.97 -13.90 4.54
CA GLU A 51 9.13 -13.80 5.44
C GLU A 51 9.70 -12.38 5.51
N ARG A 52 9.88 -11.75 4.35
CA ARG A 52 10.42 -10.39 4.25
C ARG A 52 9.44 -9.35 4.80
N ILE A 53 8.15 -9.54 4.56
CA ILE A 53 7.11 -8.66 5.12
C ILE A 53 7.15 -8.69 6.65
N LEU A 54 7.21 -9.89 7.25
CA LEU A 54 7.29 -10.05 8.69
C LEU A 54 8.58 -9.45 9.27
N TYR A 55 9.71 -9.61 8.59
CA TYR A 55 10.97 -8.96 8.96
C TYR A 55 10.86 -7.43 8.99
N TRP A 56 10.27 -6.81 7.97
CA TRP A 56 10.17 -5.35 7.95
C TRP A 56 9.18 -4.82 9.00
N LEU A 57 8.10 -5.55 9.26
CA LEU A 57 7.17 -5.23 10.34
C LEU A 57 7.84 -5.31 11.72
N SER A 58 8.67 -6.33 11.96
CA SER A 58 9.41 -6.45 13.23
C SER A 58 10.46 -5.35 13.41
N LYS A 59 11.03 -4.83 12.31
CA LYS A 59 11.91 -3.65 12.30
C LYS A 59 11.17 -2.31 12.48
N GLY A 60 9.85 -2.32 12.65
CA GLY A 60 9.05 -1.11 12.89
C GLY A 60 8.57 -0.38 11.64
N ALA A 61 8.64 -1.02 10.46
CA ALA A 61 8.02 -0.46 9.26
C ALA A 61 6.49 -0.47 9.40
N LYS A 62 5.83 0.63 9.01
CA LYS A 62 4.37 0.74 9.09
C LYS A 62 3.71 0.42 7.75
N ALA A 63 2.69 -0.43 7.73
CA ALA A 63 1.89 -0.66 6.54
C ALA A 63 0.83 0.43 6.35
N THR A 64 0.61 0.85 5.10
CA THR A 64 -0.58 1.67 4.77
C THR A 64 -1.86 0.85 5.00
N PRO A 65 -3.01 1.48 5.31
CA PRO A 65 -4.22 0.73 5.67
C PRO A 65 -4.69 -0.25 4.59
N ARG A 66 -4.50 0.10 3.31
CA ARG A 66 -4.85 -0.79 2.18
C ARG A 66 -3.91 -2.00 2.08
N VAL A 67 -2.61 -1.80 2.32
CA VAL A 67 -1.62 -2.90 2.35
C VAL A 67 -1.88 -3.78 3.57
N HIS A 68 -2.11 -3.20 4.75
CA HIS A 68 -2.48 -3.91 5.97
C HIS A 68 -3.70 -4.83 5.76
N ASN A 69 -4.76 -4.31 5.14
CA ASN A 69 -5.94 -5.10 4.81
C ASN A 69 -5.67 -6.22 3.81
N LEU A 70 -4.76 -6.00 2.85
CA LEU A 70 -4.32 -7.05 1.91
C LEU A 70 -3.58 -8.17 2.67
N LEU A 71 -2.67 -7.80 3.57
CA LEU A 71 -1.89 -8.76 4.37
C LEU A 71 -2.78 -9.59 5.29
N ILE A 72 -3.78 -8.99 5.93
CA ILE A 72 -4.80 -9.72 6.70
C ILE A 72 -5.61 -10.64 5.79
N SER A 73 -6.06 -10.16 4.63
CA SER A 73 -6.86 -10.96 3.71
C SER A 73 -6.11 -12.17 3.13
N LYS A 74 -4.78 -12.13 3.13
CA LYS A 74 -3.91 -13.23 2.69
C LYS A 74 -3.35 -14.06 3.85
N GLY A 75 -3.74 -13.77 5.09
CA GLY A 75 -3.30 -14.51 6.27
C GLY A 75 -1.84 -14.29 6.67
N VAL A 76 -1.18 -13.25 6.13
CA VAL A 76 0.23 -12.94 6.47
C VAL A 76 0.35 -12.34 7.86
N ILE A 77 -0.67 -11.58 8.28
CA ILE A 77 -0.75 -10.95 9.61
C ILE A 77 -2.14 -11.21 10.17
N THR A 78 -2.22 -11.55 11.45
CA THR A 78 -3.48 -11.62 12.21
C THR A 78 -3.79 -10.25 12.80
N GLY A 79 -4.91 -9.63 12.40
CA GLY A 79 -5.30 -8.33 12.92
C GLY A 79 -6.68 -7.86 12.44
N LYS A 80 -7.19 -6.81 13.08
CA LYS A 80 -8.43 -6.16 12.64
C LYS A 80 -8.19 -5.38 11.34
N LYS A 81 -9.08 -5.58 10.36
CA LYS A 81 -9.09 -4.78 9.13
C LYS A 81 -9.43 -3.34 9.48
N ILE A 82 -8.68 -2.41 8.89
CA ILE A 82 -8.91 -0.98 9.08
C ILE A 82 -9.98 -0.55 8.09
N ALA A 83 -11.13 -0.09 8.59
CA ALA A 83 -12.17 0.51 7.77
C ALA A 83 -11.69 1.91 7.32
N LEU A 84 -11.36 2.04 6.04
CA LEU A 84 -11.02 3.32 5.43
C LEU A 84 -12.33 4.08 5.14
N LYS A 85 -12.84 4.85 6.09
CA LYS A 85 -13.85 5.87 5.81
C LYS A 85 -13.15 7.04 5.12
N MET A 86 -13.43 7.27 3.84
CA MET A 86 -13.01 8.51 3.19
C MET A 86 -13.85 9.65 3.80
N PRO A 87 -13.25 10.69 4.39
CA PRO A 87 -14.01 11.89 4.75
C PRO A 87 -14.60 12.46 3.46
N LYS A 88 -15.88 12.84 3.50
CA LYS A 88 -16.56 13.51 2.39
C LYS A 88 -15.72 14.75 2.03
N PRO A 89 -15.38 14.98 0.76
CA PRO A 89 -14.64 16.18 0.38
C PRO A 89 -15.43 17.41 0.85
N ALA A 90 -14.79 18.25 1.67
CA ALA A 90 -15.39 19.52 2.06
C ALA A 90 -15.62 20.36 0.79
N PRO A 91 -16.78 21.00 0.63
CA PRO A 91 -17.02 21.88 -0.51
C PRO A 91 -15.94 22.96 -0.52
N LYS A 92 -15.25 23.10 -1.65
CA LYS A 92 -14.32 24.21 -1.85
C LYS A 92 -15.15 25.49 -1.80
N GLN A 93 -14.88 26.35 -0.82
CA GLN A 93 -15.40 27.71 -0.83
C GLN A 93 -14.77 28.40 -2.05
N GLU A 94 -15.60 28.71 -3.05
CA GLU A 94 -15.23 29.60 -4.13
C GLU A 94 -14.87 30.94 -3.48
N VAL A 95 -13.58 31.27 -3.51
CA VAL A 95 -13.11 32.59 -3.14
C VAL A 95 -13.55 33.49 -4.29
N ALA A 96 -14.70 34.15 -4.10
CA ALA A 96 -15.18 35.19 -5.00
C ALA A 96 -14.11 36.26 -5.11
N ALA A 97 -13.68 36.53 -6.34
CA ALA A 97 -12.77 37.61 -6.69
C ALA A 97 -13.50 38.96 -6.72
#